data_AF-A0A511DX47-F1
#
_entry.id   AF-A0A511DX47-F1
#
_cell.length_a   1.000
_cell.length_b   1.000
_cell.length_c   1.000
_cell.angle_alpha   90.00
_cell.angle_beta   90.00
_cell.angle_gamma   90.00
#
_symmetry.space_group_name_H-M   'P 1'
#
loop_
_entity.id
_entity.type
_entity.pdbx_description
1 polymer ?
#
loop_
_entity_poly.entity_id
_entity_poly.type
_entity_poly.pdbx_seq_one_letter_code
_entity_poly.pdbx_strand_id
1 'polypeptide(L)'
;MNSLGYASKQKVLKYNSVNWGEFEGDRQDLFKDTKHVEYKYTKHSRTMVMRYKNPQRYYLKTKYNYRKLIFRHGHKTPIITYYMKVGHDKWKFVNTIQFWMKKPIRY
;
A
#
# COMPACT_ATOMS: atom_id res chain seq x y z
N MET A 1 6.63 -0.76 15.20
CA MET A 1 6.78 -0.48 13.76
C MET A 1 7.75 0.69 13.60
N ASN A 2 9.02 0.45 13.28
CA ASN A 2 10.03 1.51 13.11
C ASN A 2 10.61 1.59 11.68
N SER A 3 10.05 0.85 10.71
CA SER A 3 10.70 0.64 9.39
C SER A 3 10.44 1.74 8.35
N LEU A 4 9.32 2.45 8.43
CA LEU A 4 8.94 3.39 7.36
C LEU A 4 9.34 4.85 7.61
N GLY A 5 9.92 5.18 8.76
CA GLY A 5 10.18 6.58 9.14
C GLY A 5 8.89 7.41 9.21
N TYR A 6 9.01 8.72 9.34
CA TYR A 6 7.90 9.66 9.35
C TYR A 6 8.17 10.75 8.31
N ALA A 7 7.16 11.09 7.52
CA ALA A 7 7.27 12.11 6.48
C ALA A 7 7.04 13.50 7.07
N SER A 8 7.86 14.49 6.69
CA SER A 8 7.58 15.91 6.95
C SER A 8 6.60 16.49 5.94
N LYS A 9 6.61 15.96 4.71
CA LYS A 9 5.77 16.42 3.61
C LYS A 9 5.41 15.25 2.71
N GLN A 10 4.24 15.35 2.09
CA GLN A 10 3.80 14.45 1.02
C GLN A 10 3.19 15.26 -0.12
N LYS A 11 3.33 14.76 -1.35
CA LYS A 11 2.70 15.31 -2.55
C LYS A 11 2.13 14.16 -3.37
N VAL A 12 0.83 14.18 -3.63
CA VAL A 12 0.20 13.25 -4.58
C VAL A 12 0.65 13.63 -5.99
N LEU A 13 1.31 12.70 -6.68
CA LEU A 13 1.76 12.89 -8.07
C LEU A 13 0.74 12.37 -9.07
N LYS A 14 0.08 11.27 -8.72
CA LYS A 14 -0.96 10.65 -9.53
C LYS A 14 -1.98 10.01 -8.61
N TYR A 15 -3.25 10.10 -8.97
CA TYR A 15 -4.33 9.39 -8.32
C TYR A 15 -5.13 8.64 -9.38
N ASN A 16 -5.84 7.60 -8.96
CA ASN A 16 -6.84 6.98 -9.83
C ASN A 16 -8.10 7.86 -9.83
N SER A 17 -8.41 8.50 -10.96
CA SER A 17 -9.54 9.43 -11.12
C SER A 17 -10.90 8.77 -10.91
N VAL A 18 -11.00 7.45 -11.09
CA VAL A 18 -12.22 6.68 -10.86
C VAL A 18 -12.57 6.59 -9.36
N ASN A 19 -11.65 6.91 -8.45
CA ASN A 19 -11.88 6.86 -7.00
C ASN A 19 -12.13 8.25 -6.37
N TRP A 20 -12.35 9.32 -7.13
CA TRP A 20 -12.50 10.69 -6.60
C TRP A 20 -13.78 10.98 -5.80
N GLY A 21 -14.69 10.00 -5.69
CA GLY A 21 -15.88 10.07 -4.82
C GLY A 21 -16.11 8.83 -3.93
N GLU A 22 -15.32 7.76 -4.10
CA GLU A 22 -15.39 6.52 -3.29
C GLU A 22 -14.22 6.38 -2.30
N PHE A 23 -13.44 7.45 -2.12
CA PHE A 23 -12.27 7.43 -1.25
C PHE A 23 -12.74 7.57 0.22
N GLU A 24 -12.94 6.44 0.89
CA GLU A 24 -12.24 6.03 2.15
C GLU A 24 -13.07 5.15 3.10
N GLY A 25 -14.40 5.17 3.06
CA GLY A 25 -15.22 4.38 3.99
C GLY A 25 -15.14 2.87 3.75
N ASP A 26 -15.54 2.41 2.57
CA ASP A 26 -15.84 0.99 2.34
C ASP A 26 -14.60 0.09 2.13
N ARG A 27 -13.44 0.67 1.82
CA ARG A 27 -12.21 -0.10 1.54
C ARG A 27 -11.28 -0.21 2.76
N GLN A 28 -11.54 0.53 3.84
CA GLN A 28 -10.76 0.41 5.08
C GLN A 28 -10.90 -1.00 5.68
N ASP A 29 -12.12 -1.55 5.67
CA ASP A 29 -12.37 -2.88 6.20
C ASP A 29 -11.58 -3.96 5.45
N LEU A 30 -11.55 -3.92 4.12
CA LEU A 30 -10.81 -4.90 3.31
C LEU A 30 -9.30 -4.94 3.60
N PHE A 31 -8.73 -3.86 4.14
CA PHE A 31 -7.30 -3.73 4.41
C PHE A 31 -7.01 -3.29 5.84
N LYS A 32 -7.83 -3.75 6.80
CA LYS A 32 -7.62 -3.46 8.21
C LYS A 32 -6.33 -4.10 8.70
N ASP A 33 -5.44 -3.28 9.28
CA ASP A 33 -4.23 -3.76 9.93
C ASP A 33 -4.62 -4.65 11.12
N THR A 34 -4.35 -5.94 11.00
CA THR A 34 -4.50 -6.92 12.09
C THR A 34 -3.12 -7.35 12.56
N LYS A 35 -3.04 -8.04 13.71
CA LYS A 35 -1.77 -8.62 14.20
C LYS A 35 -1.10 -9.61 13.22
N HIS A 36 -1.80 -10.03 12.16
CA HIS A 36 -1.37 -11.04 11.20
C HIS A 36 -1.04 -10.49 9.81
N VAL A 37 -0.82 -9.18 9.67
CA VAL A 37 -0.36 -8.64 8.37
C VAL A 37 1.05 -9.14 8.10
N GLU A 38 1.20 -9.88 7.00
CA GLU A 38 2.50 -10.38 6.55
C GLU A 38 3.05 -9.49 5.44
N TYR A 39 4.36 -9.33 5.40
CA TYR A 39 5.03 -8.51 4.41
C TYR A 39 6.18 -9.27 3.74
N LYS A 40 6.32 -9.08 2.44
CA LYS A 40 7.46 -9.56 1.66
C LYS A 40 8.06 -8.39 0.90
N TYR A 41 9.32 -8.08 1.18
CA TYR A 41 10.08 -7.08 0.45
C TYR A 41 11.02 -7.75 -0.56
N THR A 42 11.00 -7.28 -1.80
CA THR A 42 11.93 -7.72 -2.85
C THR A 42 12.87 -6.58 -3.17
N LYS A 43 14.15 -6.71 -2.76
CA LYS A 43 15.16 -5.64 -2.87
C LYS A 43 15.42 -5.22 -4.31
N HIS A 44 15.55 -6.17 -5.24
CA HIS A 44 15.86 -5.90 -6.64
C HIS A 44 14.81 -4.99 -7.32
N SER A 45 13.52 -5.31 -7.15
CA SER A 45 12.43 -4.52 -7.71
C SER A 45 11.92 -3.41 -6.76
N ARG A 46 12.54 -3.26 -5.58
CA ARG A 46 12.14 -2.36 -4.49
C ARG A 46 10.63 -2.38 -4.29
N THR A 47 10.08 -3.59 -4.17
CA THR A 47 8.64 -3.83 -4.08
C THR A 47 8.31 -4.50 -2.75
N MET A 48 7.38 -3.92 -2.01
CA MET A 48 6.80 -4.51 -0.81
C MET A 48 5.39 -4.98 -1.10
N VAL A 49 5.11 -6.26 -0.84
CA VAL A 49 3.76 -6.82 -0.87
C VAL A 49 3.34 -7.11 0.56
N MET A 50 2.20 -6.55 0.94
CA MET A 50 1.57 -6.74 2.24
C MET A 50 0.32 -7.61 2.05
N ARG A 51 0.20 -8.67 2.86
CA ARG A 51 -0.93 -9.61 2.85
C ARG A 51 -1.78 -9.38 4.09
N TYR A 52 -3.07 -9.17 3.86
CA TYR A 52 -4.08 -8.90 4.86
C TYR A 52 -5.05 -10.08 4.89
N LYS A 53 -5.49 -10.49 6.09
CA LYS A 53 -6.63 -11.40 6.21
C LYS A 53 -7.89 -10.66 5.76
N ASN A 54 -8.65 -11.25 4.84
CA ASN A 54 -9.89 -10.63 4.37
C ASN A 54 -10.99 -10.79 5.44
N PRO A 55 -11.56 -9.69 5.99
CA PRO A 55 -12.66 -9.81 6.96
C PRO A 55 -13.94 -10.35 6.30
N GLN A 56 -14.14 -10.07 5.01
CA GLN A 56 -15.29 -10.51 4.24
C GLN A 56 -15.04 -11.84 3.51
N ARG A 57 -14.11 -12.67 4.02
CA ARG A 57 -13.66 -13.91 3.35
C ARG A 57 -14.78 -14.90 2.98
N TYR A 58 -15.87 -14.91 3.75
CA TYR A 58 -17.01 -15.80 3.50
C TYR A 58 -17.89 -15.29 2.35
N TYR A 59 -18.11 -13.98 2.29
CA TYR A 59 -18.87 -13.34 1.21
C TYR A 59 -18.08 -13.32 -0.11
N LEU A 60 -16.80 -12.95 -0.05
CA LEU A 60 -15.94 -12.80 -1.23
C LEU A 60 -15.21 -14.09 -1.63
N LYS A 61 -15.46 -15.20 -0.92
CA LYS A 61 -14.80 -16.51 -1.11
C LYS A 61 -13.28 -16.43 -1.25
N THR A 62 -12.64 -15.47 -0.58
CA THR A 62 -11.19 -15.27 -0.67
C THR A 62 -10.58 -14.98 0.69
N LYS A 63 -9.47 -15.66 1.00
CA LYS A 63 -8.86 -15.64 2.33
C LYS A 63 -8.07 -14.35 2.60
N TYR A 64 -7.50 -13.75 1.56
CA TYR A 64 -6.53 -12.68 1.71
C TYR A 64 -6.72 -11.55 0.71
N ASN A 65 -6.36 -10.35 1.15
CA ASN A 65 -6.23 -9.16 0.31
C ASN A 65 -4.77 -8.71 0.33
N TYR A 66 -4.37 -7.95 -0.67
CA TYR A 66 -2.98 -7.55 -0.84
C TYR A 66 -2.83 -6.08 -1.17
N ARG A 67 -1.86 -5.42 -0.54
CA ARG A 67 -1.33 -4.13 -0.99
C ARG A 67 0.06 -4.32 -1.55
N LYS A 68 0.40 -3.57 -2.57
CA LYS A 68 1.73 -3.58 -3.19
C LYS A 68 2.23 -2.14 -3.28
N LEU A 69 3.40 -1.91 -2.70
CA LEU A 69 4.13 -0.66 -2.74
C LEU A 69 5.35 -0.84 -3.62
N ILE A 70 5.51 0.02 -4.61
CA ILE A 70 6.72 0.08 -5.45
C ILE A 70 7.46 1.35 -5.10
N PHE A 71 8.66 1.21 -4.54
CA PHE A 71 9.51 2.31 -4.12
C PHE A 71 10.45 2.72 -5.25
N ARG A 72 10.32 3.97 -5.67
CA ARG A 72 11.21 4.63 -6.63
C ARG A 72 11.93 5.78 -5.97
N HIS A 73 12.96 6.29 -6.64
CA HIS A 73 13.80 7.39 -6.16
C HIS A 73 14.54 7.07 -4.84
N GLY A 74 15.18 8.06 -4.21
CA GLY A 74 16.05 7.87 -3.04
C GLY A 74 15.30 7.52 -1.75
N HIS A 75 16.06 7.24 -0.68
CA HIS A 75 15.49 6.86 0.63
C HIS A 75 14.93 8.05 1.44
N LYS A 76 15.41 9.27 1.17
CA LYS A 76 14.92 10.52 1.80
C LYS A 76 13.72 11.11 1.06
N THR A 77 13.65 10.91 -0.25
CA THR A 77 12.57 11.44 -1.11
C THR A 77 11.89 10.34 -1.94
N PRO A 78 11.41 9.26 -1.31
CA PRO A 78 10.87 8.13 -2.05
C PRO A 78 9.58 8.53 -2.78
N ILE A 79 9.43 8.03 -4.00
CA ILE A 79 8.18 8.06 -4.74
C ILE A 79 7.58 6.66 -4.62
N ILE A 80 6.45 6.55 -3.95
CA ILE A 80 5.81 5.27 -3.68
C ILE A 80 4.55 5.18 -4.54
N THR A 81 4.47 4.10 -5.33
CA THR A 81 3.27 3.76 -6.11
C THR A 81 2.51 2.66 -5.39
N TYR A 82 1.23 2.90 -5.13
CA TYR A 82 0.35 2.04 -4.36
C TYR A 82 -0.59 1.29 -5.30
N TYR A 83 -0.66 -0.02 -5.10
CA TYR A 83 -1.62 -0.91 -5.72
C TYR A 83 -2.35 -1.73 -4.66
N MET A 84 -3.55 -2.17 -5.00
CA MET A 84 -4.33 -3.09 -4.19
C MET A 84 -4.87 -4.25 -5.03
N LYS A 85 -5.15 -5.37 -4.37
CA LYS A 85 -5.77 -6.56 -4.95
C LYS A 85 -6.63 -7.23 -3.89
N VAL A 86 -7.87 -7.55 -4.23
CA VAL A 86 -8.79 -8.33 -3.39
C VAL A 86 -8.76 -9.77 -3.90
N GLY A 87 -8.40 -10.73 -3.05
CA GLY A 87 -8.33 -12.13 -3.44
C GLY A 87 -7.52 -12.43 -4.70
N HIS A 88 -8.20 -12.93 -5.73
CA HIS A 88 -7.59 -13.34 -7.00
C HIS A 88 -7.61 -12.26 -8.09
N ASP A 89 -8.15 -11.07 -7.81
CA ASP A 89 -8.29 -9.97 -8.76
C ASP A 89 -6.97 -9.52 -9.39
N LYS A 90 -7.07 -8.72 -10.45
CA LYS A 90 -5.92 -7.98 -10.99
C LYS A 90 -5.51 -6.86 -10.03
N TRP A 91 -4.23 -6.50 -10.06
CA TRP A 91 -3.72 -5.35 -9.31
C TRP A 91 -4.36 -4.06 -9.83
N LYS A 92 -5.02 -3.32 -8.93
CA LYS A 92 -5.61 -2.01 -9.22
C LYS A 92 -4.72 -0.91 -8.69
N PHE A 93 -4.43 0.08 -9.52
CA PHE A 93 -3.69 1.28 -9.14
C PHE A 93 -4.53 2.14 -8.19
N VAL A 94 -3.89 2.65 -7.13
CA VAL A 94 -4.53 3.53 -6.14
C VAL A 94 -4.02 4.95 -6.33
N ASN A 95 -2.74 5.19 -6.05
CA ASN A 95 -2.10 6.49 -6.18
C ASN A 95 -0.57 6.36 -6.25
N THR A 96 0.08 7.45 -6.58
CA THR A 96 1.53 7.65 -6.48
C THR A 96 1.78 8.89 -5.63
N ILE A 97 2.55 8.74 -4.56
CA ILE A 97 2.86 9.82 -3.62
C ILE A 97 4.37 9.97 -3.52
N GLN A 98 4.83 11.20 -3.61
CA GLN A 98 6.19 11.57 -3.27
C GLN A 98 6.24 12.02 -1.81
N PHE A 99 7.18 11.46 -1.05
CA PHE A 99 7.39 11.82 0.34
C PHE A 99 8.70 12.57 0.53
N TRP A 100 8.76 13.41 1.55
CA TRP A 100 10.00 13.93 2.12
C TRP A 100 10.11 13.38 3.53
N MET A 101 11.06 12.48 3.74
CA MET A 101 11.19 11.74 4.98
C MET A 101 12.08 12.50 5.97
N LYS A 102 11.63 12.65 7.22
CA LYS A 102 12.48 13.17 8.30
C LYS A 102 13.60 12.19 8.65
N LYS A 103 13.32 10.89 8.58
CA LYS A 103 14.32 9.81 8.64
C LYS A 103 14.18 8.91 7.42
N PRO A 104 15.27 8.53 6.74
CA PRO A 104 15.21 7.72 5.53
C PRO A 104 14.53 6.37 5.77
N ILE A 105 13.86 5.84 4.75
CA ILE A 105 13.28 4.49 4.82
C ILE A 105 14.42 3.47 4.94
N ARG A 106 14.31 2.60 5.95
CA ARG A 106 15.22 1.47 6.17
C ARG A 106 14.44 0.20 5.84
N TYR A 107 14.91 -0.53 4.84
CA TYR A 107 14.36 -1.81 4.37
C TYR A 107 15.40 -2.90 4.46
#